data_AF-A0AA41VNI6-F1
#
_entry.id   AF-A0AA41VNI6-F1
#
_cell.length_a   1.000
_cell.length_b   1.000
_cell.length_c   1.000
_cell.angle_alpha   90.00
_cell.angle_beta   90.00
_cell.angle_gamma   90.00
#
_symmetry.space_group_name_H-M   'P 1'
#
loop_
_entity.id
_entity.type
_entity.pdbx_description
1 polymer ?
#
loop_
_entity_poly.entity_id
_entity_poly.type
_entity_poly.pdbx_seq_one_letter_code
_entity_poly.pdbx_strand_id
1 'polypeptide(L)'
;MMKSSSLACLGFCFAFLLSDCLGQIEQKAGGWQSQQQKQSRHYQGQSQCRIENINAQEPNRRVESEAGVTEFWDQNNEQFECAGVAPARYIIQPNGLLLPFFVNAPRLVYIVQGLFPL
;
A
#
# COMPACT_ATOMS: atom_id res chain seq x y z
N MET A 1 -29.69 -52.31 28.85
CA MET A 1 -29.68 -50.99 29.53
C MET A 1 -28.37 -50.29 29.18
N MET A 2 -28.37 -49.50 28.09
CA MET A 2 -27.16 -48.82 27.59
C MET A 2 -27.03 -47.42 28.19
N LYS A 3 -25.81 -47.14 28.65
CA LYS A 3 -25.29 -45.96 29.34
C LYS A 3 -25.79 -44.62 28.75
N SER A 4 -26.77 -44.03 29.44
CA SER A 4 -27.20 -42.62 29.26
C SER A 4 -26.01 -41.64 29.32
N SER A 5 -25.00 -41.90 30.16
CA SER A 5 -23.81 -41.04 30.29
C SER A 5 -22.92 -40.98 29.04
N SER A 6 -22.94 -41.99 28.16
CA SER A 6 -22.06 -42.00 26.98
C SER A 6 -22.62 -41.17 25.82
N LEU A 7 -23.95 -41.06 25.74
CA LEU A 7 -24.66 -40.25 24.73
C LEU A 7 -24.54 -38.76 25.04
N ALA A 8 -24.52 -38.39 26.32
CA ALA A 8 -24.31 -37.01 26.75
C ALA A 8 -22.90 -36.50 26.39
N CYS A 9 -21.85 -37.31 26.58
CA CYS A 9 -20.49 -36.94 26.21
C CYS A 9 -20.30 -36.82 24.69
N LEU A 10 -20.89 -37.72 23.90
CA LEU A 10 -20.84 -37.64 22.44
C LEU A 10 -21.58 -36.40 21.92
N GLY A 11 -22.71 -36.04 22.54
CA GLY A 11 -23.45 -34.82 22.21
C GLY A 11 -22.68 -33.54 22.53
N PHE A 12 -22.02 -33.47 23.69
CA PHE A 12 -21.18 -32.32 24.05
C PHE A 12 -19.95 -32.18 23.13
N CYS A 13 -19.27 -33.27 22.78
CA CYS A 13 -18.16 -33.22 21.82
C CYS A 13 -18.61 -32.77 20.43
N PHE A 14 -19.80 -33.19 19.96
CA PHE A 14 -20.34 -32.74 18.68
C PHE A 14 -20.71 -31.24 18.70
N ALA A 15 -21.22 -30.75 19.83
CA ALA A 15 -21.56 -29.33 19.99
C ALA A 15 -20.31 -28.44 19.96
N PHE A 16 -19.21 -28.86 20.60
CA PHE A 16 -17.93 -28.11 20.59
C PHE A 16 -17.24 -28.10 19.22
N LEU A 17 -17.33 -29.19 18.43
CA LEU A 17 -16.72 -29.25 17.09
C LEU A 17 -17.51 -28.47 16.04
N LEU A 18 -18.81 -28.23 16.25
CA LEU A 18 -19.65 -27.45 15.34
C LEU A 18 -19.66 -25.94 15.66
N SER A 19 -19.14 -25.51 16.82
CA SER A 19 -19.10 -24.09 17.22
C SER A 19 -17.96 -23.27 16.59
N ASP A 20 -16.92 -23.89 16.02
CA ASP A 20 -15.83 -23.17 15.32
C ASP A 20 -16.21 -22.66 13.91
N CYS A 21 -17.46 -22.87 13.46
CA CYS A 21 -17.91 -22.42 12.13
C CYS A 21 -18.75 -21.12 12.13
N LEU A 22 -19.04 -20.53 13.30
CA LEU A 22 -19.82 -19.28 13.39
C LEU A 22 -19.01 -18.05 13.80
N GLY A 23 -17.69 -18.11 13.67
CA GLY A 23 -16.78 -16.99 13.91
C GLY A 23 -16.59 -16.05 12.71
N GLN A 24 -17.65 -15.64 12.02
CA GLN A 24 -17.61 -14.46 11.14
C GLN A 24 -18.99 -13.80 11.04
N ILE A 25 -19.32 -13.01 12.07
CA ILE A 25 -20.23 -11.87 11.90
C ILE A 25 -19.42 -10.62 12.29
N GLU A 26 -18.54 -10.18 11.39
CA GLU A 26 -18.17 -8.77 11.38
C GLU A 26 -19.28 -8.00 10.64
N GLN A 27 -19.77 -6.96 11.32
CA GLN A 27 -20.82 -6.07 10.84
C GLN A 27 -20.36 -5.30 9.60
N LYS A 28 -20.74 -5.76 8.40
CA LYS A 28 -20.86 -4.87 7.24
C LYS A 28 -22.24 -4.23 7.22
N ALA A 29 -22.48 -3.33 8.17
CA ALA A 29 -23.55 -2.35 8.04
C ALA A 29 -23.11 -1.31 7.00
N GLY A 30 -23.72 -1.35 5.81
CA GLY A 30 -23.59 -0.29 4.80
C GLY A 30 -23.05 -0.76 3.44
N GLY A 31 -23.97 -1.09 2.53
CA GLY A 31 -23.88 -1.08 1.06
C GLY A 31 -22.53 -1.27 0.36
N TRP A 32 -22.22 -2.51 -0.07
CA TRP A 32 -21.17 -2.78 -1.07
C TRP A 32 -21.60 -3.91 -2.01
N GLN A 33 -22.53 -3.62 -2.92
CA GLN A 33 -23.00 -4.58 -3.93
C GLN A 33 -22.47 -4.26 -5.35
N SER A 34 -21.24 -3.74 -5.46
CA SER A 34 -20.59 -3.47 -6.75
C SER A 34 -19.14 -3.97 -6.86
N GLN A 35 -18.69 -4.83 -5.94
CA GLN A 35 -17.27 -5.20 -5.85
C GLN A 35 -16.84 -6.31 -6.83
N GLN A 36 -17.77 -6.95 -7.54
CA GLN A 36 -17.44 -8.05 -8.47
C GLN A 36 -16.96 -7.56 -9.86
N GLN A 37 -17.01 -6.26 -10.14
CA GLN A 37 -16.49 -5.67 -11.39
C GLN A 37 -15.12 -4.95 -11.24
N LYS A 38 -14.54 -4.87 -10.03
CA LYS A 38 -13.22 -4.24 -9.83
C LYS A 38 -12.04 -5.22 -9.92
N GLN A 39 -12.28 -6.53 -10.00
CA GLN A 39 -11.19 -7.51 -10.03
C GLN A 39 -10.58 -7.70 -11.43
N SER A 40 -11.32 -7.35 -12.50
CA SER A 40 -10.83 -7.45 -13.88
C SER A 40 -9.92 -6.31 -14.32
N ARG A 41 -9.88 -5.17 -13.60
CA ARG A 41 -8.89 -4.10 -13.89
C ARG A 41 -7.52 -4.34 -13.25
N HIS A 42 -7.39 -5.29 -12.32
CA HIS A 42 -6.10 -5.59 -11.69
C HIS A 42 -5.23 -6.51 -12.57
N TYR A 43 -5.83 -7.27 -13.49
CA TYR A 43 -5.14 -8.23 -14.35
C TYR A 43 -4.66 -7.67 -15.70
N GLN A 44 -4.95 -6.40 -16.04
CA GLN A 44 -4.33 -5.76 -17.20
C GLN A 44 -2.88 -5.31 -16.96
N GLY A 45 -2.42 -5.30 -15.70
CA GLY A 45 -1.04 -4.98 -15.33
C GLY A 45 -0.09 -6.18 -15.21
N GLN A 46 -0.56 -7.42 -15.45
CA GLN A 46 0.25 -8.62 -15.22
C GLN A 46 1.46 -8.72 -16.17
N SER A 47 1.48 -7.95 -17.26
CA SER A 47 2.64 -7.78 -18.15
C SER A 47 3.56 -6.61 -17.78
N GLN A 48 3.12 -5.64 -16.97
CA GLN A 48 3.90 -4.41 -16.68
C GLN A 48 5.01 -4.58 -15.65
N CYS A 49 5.01 -5.69 -14.91
CA CYS A 49 6.02 -5.98 -13.88
C CYS A 49 7.01 -7.09 -14.27
N ARG A 50 7.10 -7.46 -15.55
CA ARG A 50 8.08 -8.45 -16.02
C ARG A 50 9.43 -7.77 -16.29
N ILE A 51 10.09 -7.34 -15.23
CA ILE A 51 11.39 -6.65 -15.27
C ILE A 51 12.49 -7.71 -15.36
N GLU A 52 13.35 -7.61 -16.39
CA GLU A 52 14.47 -8.55 -16.57
C GLU A 52 15.70 -8.15 -15.73
N ASN A 53 15.87 -6.86 -15.45
CA ASN A 53 17.00 -6.35 -14.67
C ASN A 53 16.61 -5.11 -13.82
N ILE A 54 17.03 -5.10 -12.56
CA ILE A 54 16.84 -3.99 -11.62
C ILE A 54 18.17 -3.28 -11.44
N ASN A 55 18.18 -1.97 -11.63
CA ASN A 55 19.39 -1.14 -11.53
C ASN A 55 19.14 0.05 -10.61
N ALA A 56 20.16 0.46 -9.86
CA ALA A 56 20.10 1.70 -9.10
C ALA A 56 19.85 2.89 -10.04
N GLN A 57 18.71 3.56 -9.88
CA GLN A 57 18.34 4.70 -10.71
C GLN A 57 18.79 6.01 -10.07
N GLU A 58 19.36 6.90 -10.87
CA GLU A 58 19.66 8.28 -10.50
C GLU A 58 18.54 9.22 -11.00
N PRO A 59 18.40 10.43 -10.42
CA PRO A 59 17.49 11.43 -10.96
C PRO A 59 17.89 11.81 -12.39
N ASN A 60 16.92 11.91 -13.29
CA ASN A 60 17.15 12.25 -14.69
C ASN A 60 16.76 13.70 -15.03
N ARG A 61 16.07 14.39 -14.11
CA ARG A 61 15.61 15.77 -14.32
C ARG A 61 15.87 16.63 -13.10
N ARG A 62 16.42 17.81 -13.34
CA ARG A 62 16.66 18.86 -12.34
C ARG A 62 15.87 20.12 -12.66
N VAL A 63 15.31 20.73 -11.62
CA VAL A 63 14.64 22.03 -11.67
C VAL A 63 15.27 22.93 -10.63
N GLU A 64 15.88 24.01 -11.10
CA GLU A 64 16.51 25.04 -10.26
C GLU A 64 15.44 26.03 -9.77
N SER A 65 15.55 26.40 -8.50
CA SER A 65 14.74 27.42 -7.83
C SER A 65 15.67 28.39 -7.09
N GLU A 66 15.18 29.59 -6.76
CA GLU A 66 15.97 30.63 -6.07
C GLU A 66 16.75 30.11 -4.85
N ALA A 67 16.12 29.26 -4.04
CA ALA A 67 16.69 28.76 -2.79
C ALA A 67 16.80 27.21 -2.75
N GLY A 68 17.01 26.56 -3.89
CA GLY A 68 17.14 25.09 -3.90
C GLY A 68 17.01 24.43 -5.25
N VAL A 69 17.04 23.10 -5.24
CA VAL A 69 16.89 22.26 -6.42
C VAL A 69 15.86 21.17 -6.15
N THR A 70 15.01 20.89 -7.15
CA THR A 70 14.17 19.69 -7.15
C THR A 70 14.66 18.71 -8.21
N GLU A 71 14.92 17.48 -7.79
CA GLU A 71 15.34 16.37 -8.62
C GLU A 71 14.21 15.35 -8.77
N PHE A 72 14.01 14.85 -9.98
CA PHE A 72 13.01 13.85 -10.30
C PHE A 72 13.67 12.65 -10.96
N TRP A 73 13.12 11.47 -10.66
CA TRP A 73 13.41 10.24 -11.38
C TRP A 73 12.45 10.08 -12.55
N ASP A 74 12.83 9.26 -13.53
CA ASP A 74 11.97 8.93 -14.65
C ASP A 74 10.78 8.09 -14.17
N GLN A 75 9.59 8.69 -14.13
CA GLN A 75 8.38 7.99 -13.69
C GLN A 75 7.96 6.89 -14.68
N ASN A 76 8.43 6.97 -15.93
CA ASN A 76 8.14 5.95 -16.95
C ASN A 76 9.19 4.82 -16.95
N ASN A 77 10.14 4.82 -16.02
CA ASN A 77 11.03 3.68 -15.85
C ASN A 77 10.21 2.46 -15.38
N GLU A 78 10.40 1.32 -16.04
CA GLU A 78 9.65 0.09 -15.75
C GLU A 78 9.67 -0.34 -14.28
N GLN A 79 10.75 -0.05 -13.54
CA GLN A 79 10.85 -0.37 -12.11
C GLN A 79 9.92 0.52 -11.27
N PHE A 80 9.80 1.81 -11.62
CA PHE A 80 8.94 2.75 -10.92
C PHE A 80 7.47 2.64 -11.35
N GLU A 81 7.21 2.37 -12.64
CA GLU A 81 5.87 2.05 -13.13
C GLU A 81 5.33 0.79 -12.44
N CYS A 82 6.14 -0.28 -12.38
CA CYS A 82 5.75 -1.51 -11.71
C CYS A 82 5.50 -1.30 -10.20
N ALA A 83 6.34 -0.52 -9.53
CA ALA A 83 6.16 -0.19 -8.12
C ALA A 83 5.01 0.82 -7.87
N GLY A 84 4.52 1.50 -8.91
CA GLY A 84 3.49 2.53 -8.81
C GLY A 84 3.93 3.77 -8.02
N VAL A 85 5.21 4.15 -8.13
CA VAL A 85 5.80 5.26 -7.36
C VAL A 85 6.44 6.32 -8.25
N ALA A 86 6.51 7.54 -7.73
CA ALA A 86 7.14 8.68 -8.41
C ALA A 86 8.12 9.39 -7.45
N PRO A 87 9.40 8.99 -7.42
CA PRO A 87 10.38 9.58 -6.52
C PRO A 87 10.74 11.03 -6.91
N ALA A 88 10.92 11.87 -5.89
CA ALA A 88 11.45 13.22 -6.04
C ALA A 88 12.32 13.56 -4.82
N ARG A 89 13.36 14.37 -5.04
CA ARG A 89 14.28 14.83 -4.00
C ARG A 89 14.34 16.35 -4.02
N TYR A 90 14.10 16.95 -2.86
CA TYR A 90 14.13 18.39 -2.67
C TYR A 90 15.38 18.74 -1.87
N ILE A 91 16.21 19.62 -2.43
CA ILE A 91 17.40 20.16 -1.79
C ILE A 91 17.10 21.62 -1.51
N ILE A 92 16.85 21.95 -0.24
CA ILE A 92 16.46 23.30 0.19
C ILE A 92 17.68 23.94 0.85
N GLN A 93 18.07 25.12 0.37
CA GLN A 93 19.18 25.88 0.94
C GLN A 93 18.75 26.57 2.26
N PRO A 94 19.70 27.00 3.11
CA PRO A 94 19.37 27.78 4.31
C PRO A 94 18.49 29.00 3.98
N ASN A 95 17.48 29.25 4.81
CA ASN A 95 16.43 30.27 4.59
C ASN A 95 15.54 30.05 3.34
N GLY A 96 15.67 28.90 2.67
CA GLY A 96 14.79 28.51 1.57
C GLY A 96 13.44 27.98 2.06
N LEU A 97 12.39 28.28 1.30
CA LEU A 97 11.04 27.78 1.53
C LEU A 97 10.57 26.95 0.33
N LEU A 98 10.27 25.68 0.55
CA LEU A 98 9.51 24.90 -0.42
C LEU A 98 8.05 25.37 -0.36
N LEU A 99 7.59 26.04 -1.43
CA LEU A 99 6.25 26.60 -1.49
C LEU A 99 5.19 25.51 -1.30
N PRO A 100 4.07 25.79 -0.58
CA PRO A 100 2.99 24.82 -0.40
C PRO A 100 2.41 24.33 -1.72
N PHE A 101 2.21 23.02 -1.84
CA PHE A 101 1.61 22.38 -3.01
C PHE A 101 0.94 21.07 -2.62
N PHE A 102 0.01 20.60 -3.45
CA PHE A 102 -0.65 19.31 -3.31
C PHE A 102 -0.29 18.39 -4.47
N VAL A 103 -0.42 17.09 -4.24
CA VAL A 103 -0.30 16.05 -5.25
C VAL A 103 -1.52 15.13 -5.17
N ASN A 104 -1.85 14.45 -6.25
CA ASN A 104 -2.99 13.55 -6.37
C ASN A 104 -2.75 12.14 -5.79
N ALA A 105 -1.62 11.91 -5.11
CA ALA A 105 -1.22 10.64 -4.53
C ALA A 105 -0.68 10.82 -3.10
N PRO A 106 -0.82 9.81 -2.22
CA PRO A 106 -0.20 9.86 -0.89
C PRO A 106 1.32 9.98 -1.01
N ARG A 107 1.94 10.71 -0.08
CA ARG A 107 3.38 10.95 -0.06
C ARG A 107 4.00 10.51 1.27
N LEU A 108 5.07 9.73 1.17
CA LEU A 108 6.02 9.53 2.27
C LEU A 108 7.20 10.49 2.08
N VAL A 109 7.60 11.20 3.12
CA VAL A 109 8.76 12.11 3.10
C VAL A 109 9.80 11.60 4.07
N TYR A 110 11.03 11.46 3.60
CA TYR A 110 12.19 11.11 4.41
C TYR A 110 13.22 12.25 4.37
N ILE A 111 13.62 12.74 5.55
CA ILE A 111 14.64 13.78 5.67
C ILE A 111 16.01 13.10 5.72
N VAL A 112 16.73 13.15 4.60
CA VAL A 112 18.05 12.53 4.47
C VAL A 112 19.11 13.27 5.29
N GLN A 113 19.09 14.60 5.24
CA GLN A 113 20.04 15.46 5.93
C GLN A 113 19.44 16.82 6.24
N GLY A 114 20.04 17.50 7.22
CA GLY A 114 19.66 18.83 7.67
C GLY A 114 18.77 18.83 8.90
N LEU A 115 18.69 19.99 9.54
CA LEU A 115 17.78 20.29 10.64
C LEU A 115 16.91 21.45 10.19
N PHE A 116 15.61 21.36 10.39
CA PHE A 116 14.75 22.52 10.28
C PHE A 116 14.90 23.32 11.59
N PRO A 117 15.38 24.58 11.57
CA PRO A 117 15.32 25.40 12.77
C PRO A 117 13.85 25.57 13.15
N LEU A 118 13.48 25.09 14.35
CA LEU A 118 12.16 25.27 14.94
C LEU A 118 11.98 26.70 15.44
#